data_AF-A0A1S9RKY0-F1
#
_entry.id   AF-A0A1S9RKY0-F1
#
_cell.length_a   1.000
_cell.length_b   1.000
_cell.length_c   1.000
_cell.angle_alpha   90.00
_cell.angle_beta   90.00
_cell.angle_gamma   90.00
#
_symmetry.space_group_name_H-M   'P 1'
#
loop_
_entity.id
_entity.type
_entity.pdbx_description
1 polymer ?
#
loop_
_entity_poly.entity_id
_entity_poly.type
_entity_poly.pdbx_seq_one_letter_code
_entity_poly.pdbx_strand_id
1 'polypeptide(L)'
;MLASRALLLLLYLFGFCSSAVVVPQSVTVQRTTSELFQIGDSTTGGACSSDQIDTIDAWLKESVEMLNAALTAYHSYSTSYTYRTMFELWLSMRWDDNEVADFFEDSWELIGKRLAGVATFLSGGGITGGSGDLPYLFCGDSFAQKQEWKYAAIDGTGAEMVKERDDNGKPTAYYPINEVYPKLEKMKLDGELDPDETNTNKYITPFLVSQLNGYVFDASGKDKLCDKPNRVAATSRADTNAGTEAGSPEGFTYATFNRHVYFCDAAFTANPGAPHGYAKLADIISSTNYPTAGAQTNPLKLTSLSATLYHELFHLTDSDGSDSDGPGQGYYLAKDIMKLSWNSRLQALLNAPEPYVFFSMGAYILQNSPSTATPPVFFGPPGWILA
;
A
#
# COMPACT_ATOMS: atom_id res chain seq x y z
N MET A 1 -16.02 -46.76 38.65
CA MET A 1 -15.98 -45.29 38.67
C MET A 1 -14.51 -44.85 38.81
N LEU A 2 -13.78 -44.69 37.71
CA LEU A 2 -12.43 -44.08 37.63
C LEU A 2 -11.95 -44.16 36.18
N ALA A 3 -12.62 -43.44 35.28
CA ALA A 3 -12.18 -43.25 33.89
C ALA A 3 -12.95 -42.07 33.26
N SER A 4 -12.87 -40.88 33.87
CA SER A 4 -13.47 -39.67 33.24
C SER A 4 -12.84 -38.38 33.76
N ARG A 5 -11.50 -38.31 33.80
CA ARG A 5 -10.77 -37.06 34.10
C ARG A 5 -9.46 -36.84 33.32
N ALA A 6 -9.09 -37.74 32.40
CA ALA A 6 -7.85 -37.62 31.63
C ALA A 6 -8.04 -37.06 30.20
N LEU A 7 -9.29 -36.86 29.73
CA LEU A 7 -9.57 -36.42 28.36
C LEU A 7 -9.91 -34.93 28.21
N LEU A 8 -10.05 -34.19 29.32
CA LEU A 8 -10.32 -32.74 29.28
C LEU A 8 -9.08 -31.85 29.42
N LEU A 9 -7.90 -32.42 29.66
CA LEU A 9 -6.64 -31.65 29.77
C LEU A 9 -5.78 -31.66 28.50
N LEU A 10 -6.19 -32.36 27.43
CA LEU A 10 -5.46 -32.38 26.15
C LEU A 10 -6.04 -31.42 25.09
N LEU A 11 -7.09 -30.66 25.41
CA LEU A 11 -7.76 -29.72 24.49
C LEU A 11 -7.41 -28.24 24.75
N TYR A 12 -6.50 -27.96 25.69
CA TYR A 12 -6.03 -26.60 26.01
C TYR A 12 -4.52 -26.40 25.79
N LEU A 13 -3.88 -27.26 24.98
CA LEU A 13 -2.47 -27.17 24.61
C LEU A 13 -2.24 -26.96 23.11
N PHE A 14 -3.27 -26.56 22.35
CA PHE A 14 -3.05 -25.83 21.11
C PHE A 14 -2.88 -24.36 21.46
N GLY A 15 -1.76 -24.08 22.13
CA GLY A 15 -1.21 -22.73 22.17
C GLY A 15 -1.06 -22.25 20.73
N PHE A 16 -1.40 -20.99 20.52
CA PHE A 16 -1.25 -20.23 19.29
C PHE A 16 0.14 -20.46 18.67
N CYS A 17 0.28 -21.49 17.82
CA CYS A 17 1.33 -21.47 16.81
C CYS A 17 0.90 -20.39 15.83
N SER A 18 1.49 -19.20 15.96
CA SER A 18 1.55 -18.27 14.84
C SER A 18 2.07 -19.09 13.66
N SER A 19 1.20 -19.34 12.68
CA SER A 19 1.57 -20.14 11.53
C SER A 19 2.49 -19.26 10.71
N ALA A 20 3.80 -19.53 10.77
CA ALA A 20 4.81 -18.75 10.05
C ALA A 20 4.34 -18.53 8.60
N VAL A 21 4.36 -17.27 8.15
CA VAL A 21 3.88 -16.92 6.82
C VAL A 21 4.76 -17.60 5.77
N VAL A 22 4.14 -18.37 4.87
CA VAL A 22 4.84 -19.02 3.76
C VAL A 22 5.10 -17.99 2.66
N VAL A 23 6.34 -17.53 2.56
CA VAL A 23 6.77 -16.63 1.46
C VAL A 23 6.99 -17.46 0.20
N PRO A 24 6.28 -17.18 -0.92
CA PRO A 24 6.43 -17.96 -2.15
C PRO A 24 7.81 -17.76 -2.77
N GLN A 25 8.27 -18.75 -3.54
CA GLN A 25 9.55 -18.66 -4.26
C GLN A 25 9.48 -17.69 -5.45
N SER A 26 8.33 -17.66 -6.13
CA SER A 26 8.04 -16.76 -7.24
C SER A 26 6.54 -16.70 -7.49
N VAL A 27 6.11 -15.68 -8.23
CA VAL A 27 4.81 -15.56 -8.88
C VAL A 27 5.00 -15.92 -10.36
N THR A 28 4.33 -16.96 -10.81
CA THR A 28 4.47 -17.50 -12.18
C THR A 28 3.28 -17.19 -13.08
N VAL A 29 2.16 -16.76 -12.49
CA VAL A 29 0.94 -16.41 -13.22
C VAL A 29 0.95 -14.90 -13.48
N GLN A 30 0.64 -14.52 -14.71
CA GLN A 30 0.36 -13.13 -15.07
C GLN A 30 -1.15 -12.96 -15.18
N ARG A 31 -1.68 -12.01 -14.42
CA ARG A 31 -3.10 -11.64 -14.40
C ARG A 31 -3.28 -10.28 -15.05
N THR A 32 -4.43 -10.10 -15.65
CA THR A 32 -4.92 -8.82 -16.15
C THR A 32 -5.52 -8.00 -15.01
N THR A 33 -5.67 -6.71 -15.24
CA THR A 33 -6.29 -5.76 -14.33
C THR A 33 -7.70 -6.20 -13.98
N SER A 34 -8.49 -6.64 -14.95
CA SER A 34 -9.87 -7.09 -14.73
C SER A 34 -9.98 -8.44 -14.00
N GLU A 35 -8.90 -9.23 -13.89
CA GLU A 35 -8.87 -10.43 -13.06
C GLU A 35 -8.55 -10.12 -11.59
N LEU A 36 -7.89 -8.98 -11.32
CA LEU A 36 -7.44 -8.59 -9.97
C LEU A 36 -8.24 -7.46 -9.35
N PHE A 37 -8.89 -6.64 -10.18
CA PHE A 37 -9.60 -5.44 -9.77
C PHE A 37 -10.99 -5.38 -10.39
N GLN A 38 -11.92 -4.79 -9.64
CA GLN A 38 -13.17 -4.32 -10.19
C GLN A 38 -12.94 -2.97 -10.90
N ILE A 39 -13.26 -2.93 -12.18
CA ILE A 39 -13.15 -1.73 -13.01
C ILE A 39 -14.55 -1.23 -13.35
N GLY A 40 -14.78 0.06 -13.13
CA GLY A 40 -16.03 0.71 -13.48
C GLY A 40 -16.25 0.77 -14.99
N ASP A 41 -17.52 0.83 -15.41
CA ASP A 41 -17.88 1.10 -16.80
C ASP A 41 -17.93 2.61 -17.11
N SER A 42 -18.37 2.97 -18.32
CA SER A 42 -18.48 4.37 -18.76
C SER A 42 -19.41 5.26 -17.92
N THR A 43 -20.22 4.68 -17.03
CA THR A 43 -21.11 5.41 -16.12
C THR A 43 -20.51 5.60 -14.73
N THR A 44 -19.44 4.87 -14.43
CA THR A 44 -18.68 5.04 -13.19
C THR A 44 -17.71 6.21 -13.32
N GLY A 45 -17.84 7.21 -12.44
CA GLY A 45 -16.83 8.26 -12.31
C GLY A 45 -15.46 7.65 -12.05
N GLY A 46 -14.39 8.23 -12.61
CA GLY A 46 -13.02 7.73 -12.46
C GLY A 46 -12.76 6.37 -13.13
N ALA A 47 -13.67 5.85 -13.96
CA ALA A 47 -13.41 4.60 -14.69
C ALA A 47 -12.19 4.72 -15.62
N CYS A 48 -11.46 3.62 -15.76
CA CYS A 48 -10.32 3.52 -16.64
C CYS A 48 -10.74 3.35 -18.10
N SER A 49 -10.11 4.11 -19.00
CA SER A 49 -10.19 3.85 -20.44
C SER A 49 -9.50 2.55 -20.82
N SER A 50 -9.79 2.01 -22.01
CA SER A 50 -9.11 0.82 -22.53
C SER A 50 -7.58 0.96 -22.53
N ASP A 51 -7.09 2.12 -22.98
CA ASP A 51 -5.65 2.38 -23.10
C ASP A 51 -4.97 2.45 -21.72
N GLN A 52 -5.68 2.96 -20.71
CA GLN A 52 -5.20 2.94 -19.33
C GLN A 52 -5.18 1.51 -18.77
N ILE A 53 -6.21 0.70 -19.06
CA ILE A 53 -6.23 -0.71 -18.65
C ILE A 53 -5.07 -1.47 -19.28
N ASP A 54 -4.82 -1.32 -20.58
CA ASP A 54 -3.68 -1.94 -21.27
C ASP A 54 -2.33 -1.50 -20.65
N THR A 55 -2.24 -0.23 -20.24
CA THR A 55 -1.06 0.31 -19.56
C THR A 55 -0.89 -0.32 -18.17
N ILE A 56 -1.97 -0.46 -17.40
CA ILE A 56 -1.94 -1.07 -16.06
C ILE A 56 -1.64 -2.57 -16.15
N ASP A 57 -2.13 -3.28 -17.18
CA ASP A 57 -1.77 -4.68 -17.44
C ASP A 57 -0.26 -4.83 -17.66
N ALA A 58 0.35 -3.90 -18.40
CA ALA A 58 1.80 -3.85 -18.53
C ALA A 58 2.49 -3.56 -17.18
N TRP A 59 1.95 -2.67 -16.36
CA TRP A 59 2.47 -2.40 -15.02
C TRP A 59 2.34 -3.58 -14.07
N LEU A 60 1.26 -4.37 -14.16
CA LEU A 60 1.09 -5.59 -13.37
C LEU A 60 2.15 -6.64 -13.73
N LYS A 61 2.44 -6.78 -15.02
CA LYS A 61 3.54 -7.65 -15.47
C LYS A 61 4.89 -7.19 -14.90
N GLU A 62 5.19 -5.89 -14.99
CA GLU A 62 6.43 -5.35 -14.42
C GLU A 62 6.46 -5.46 -12.88
N SER A 63 5.32 -5.37 -12.21
CA SER A 63 5.18 -5.60 -10.77
C SER A 63 5.52 -7.03 -10.37
N VAL A 64 5.12 -8.02 -11.18
CA VAL A 64 5.53 -9.43 -11.01
C VAL A 64 7.04 -9.58 -11.19
N GLU A 65 7.64 -8.91 -12.18
CA GLU A 65 9.09 -8.94 -12.39
C GLU A 65 9.86 -8.35 -11.19
N MET A 66 9.44 -7.18 -10.69
CA MET A 66 10.02 -6.56 -9.49
C MET A 66 9.86 -7.45 -8.25
N LEU A 67 8.66 -8.00 -8.03
CA LEU A 67 8.41 -8.89 -6.90
C LEU A 67 9.24 -10.17 -6.96
N ASN A 68 9.34 -10.81 -8.13
CA ASN A 68 10.15 -12.02 -8.29
C ASN A 68 11.64 -11.77 -8.02
N ALA A 69 12.14 -10.59 -8.38
CA ALA A 69 13.50 -10.20 -8.02
C ALA A 69 13.67 -10.07 -6.50
N ALA A 70 12.71 -9.45 -5.80
CA ALA A 70 12.71 -9.39 -4.34
C ALA A 70 12.57 -10.75 -3.67
N LEU A 71 11.71 -11.65 -4.17
CA LEU A 71 11.56 -13.00 -3.64
C LEU A 71 12.85 -13.81 -3.82
N THR A 72 13.52 -13.68 -4.97
CA THR A 72 14.84 -14.29 -5.20
C THR A 72 15.86 -13.80 -4.18
N ALA A 73 15.90 -12.49 -3.92
CA ALA A 73 16.77 -11.91 -2.90
C ALA A 73 16.42 -12.39 -1.48
N TYR A 74 15.12 -12.45 -1.15
CA TYR A 74 14.60 -12.94 0.13
C TYR A 74 14.98 -14.40 0.38
N HIS A 75 14.93 -15.28 -0.62
CA HIS A 75 15.32 -16.69 -0.44
C HIS A 75 16.83 -16.93 -0.51
N SER A 76 17.60 -15.97 -1.04
CA SER A 76 19.05 -16.11 -1.25
C SER A 76 19.90 -15.31 -0.25
N TYR A 77 19.30 -14.61 0.72
CA TYR A 77 20.02 -13.70 1.63
C TYR A 77 21.18 -14.40 2.37
N SER A 78 20.98 -15.64 2.84
CA SER A 78 21.97 -16.34 3.67
C SER A 78 23.26 -16.65 2.90
N THR A 79 23.20 -16.73 1.57
CA THR A 79 24.36 -17.05 0.71
C THR A 79 24.86 -15.85 -0.09
N SER A 80 24.15 -14.71 -0.06
CA SER A 80 24.49 -13.51 -0.83
C SER A 80 24.70 -12.31 0.07
N TYR A 81 25.97 -11.91 0.24
CA TYR A 81 26.32 -10.68 0.94
C TYR A 81 25.64 -9.46 0.33
N THR A 82 25.57 -9.39 -1.00
CA THR A 82 24.91 -8.29 -1.73
C THR A 82 23.44 -8.14 -1.35
N TYR A 83 22.68 -9.24 -1.28
CA TYR A 83 21.27 -9.16 -0.88
C TYR A 83 21.12 -8.75 0.59
N ARG A 84 21.98 -9.24 1.48
CA ARG A 84 22.01 -8.81 2.89
C ARG A 84 22.24 -7.31 3.03
N THR A 85 23.20 -6.76 2.28
CA THR A 85 23.43 -5.30 2.24
C THR A 85 22.20 -4.54 1.75
N MET A 86 21.49 -5.05 0.73
CA MET A 86 20.29 -4.36 0.25
C MET A 86 19.17 -4.36 1.29
N PHE A 87 18.97 -5.47 2.00
CA PHE A 87 18.04 -5.54 3.13
C PHE A 87 18.46 -4.61 4.29
N GLU A 88 19.75 -4.51 4.60
CA GLU A 88 20.26 -3.52 5.58
C GLU A 88 19.93 -2.09 5.14
N LEU A 89 20.10 -1.80 3.85
CA LEU A 89 19.98 -0.47 3.30
C LEU A 89 18.53 0.02 3.23
N TRP A 90 17.65 -0.80 2.68
CA TRP A 90 16.27 -0.40 2.37
C TRP A 90 15.31 -0.82 3.47
N LEU A 91 15.52 -1.98 4.08
CA LEU A 91 14.60 -2.58 5.03
C LEU A 91 15.21 -2.67 6.43
N SER A 92 16.32 -1.97 6.68
CA SER A 92 16.92 -1.81 8.02
C SER A 92 17.27 -3.11 8.75
N MET A 93 17.44 -4.22 8.03
CA MET A 93 17.77 -5.52 8.62
C MET A 93 19.21 -5.54 9.13
N ARG A 94 19.51 -6.44 10.08
CA ARG A 94 20.89 -6.76 10.51
C ARG A 94 21.04 -8.27 10.63
N TRP A 95 22.29 -8.70 10.59
CA TRP A 95 22.65 -10.10 10.44
C TRP A 95 23.73 -10.49 11.45
N ASP A 96 23.58 -11.66 12.04
CA ASP A 96 24.63 -12.34 12.79
C ASP A 96 25.25 -13.39 11.85
N ASP A 97 26.46 -13.08 11.35
CA ASP A 97 27.11 -13.75 10.22
C ASP A 97 26.26 -13.80 8.93
N ASN A 98 25.48 -14.87 8.74
CA ASN A 98 24.63 -15.12 7.59
C ASN A 98 23.16 -15.35 7.98
N GLU A 99 22.82 -15.20 9.26
CA GLU A 99 21.48 -15.40 9.82
C GLU A 99 20.87 -14.06 10.22
N VAL A 100 19.54 -13.98 10.27
CA VAL A 100 18.83 -12.80 10.81
C VAL A 100 19.24 -12.66 12.28
N ALA A 101 19.72 -11.49 12.67
CA ALA A 101 20.05 -11.25 14.07
C ALA A 101 18.77 -11.30 14.93
N ASP A 102 18.83 -11.92 16.12
CA ASP A 102 17.66 -12.20 16.99
C ASP A 102 16.72 -11.00 17.17
N PHE A 103 17.28 -9.80 17.32
CA PHE A 103 16.50 -8.56 17.50
C PHE A 103 15.58 -8.23 16.30
N PHE A 104 15.89 -8.75 15.11
CA PHE A 104 15.22 -8.45 13.85
C PHE A 104 14.32 -9.59 13.35
N GLU A 105 14.09 -10.66 14.12
CA GLU A 105 13.23 -11.79 13.70
C GLU A 105 11.80 -11.33 13.35
N ASP A 106 11.16 -10.55 14.22
CA ASP A 106 9.81 -9.99 13.96
C ASP A 106 9.79 -9.10 12.71
N SER A 107 10.88 -8.38 12.47
CA SER A 107 11.03 -7.52 11.28
C SER A 107 11.15 -8.35 10.01
N TRP A 108 11.87 -9.47 10.08
CA TRP A 108 11.98 -10.42 8.98
C TRP A 108 10.64 -11.09 8.68
N GLU A 109 9.89 -11.50 9.72
CA GLU A 109 8.53 -12.04 9.56
C GLU A 109 7.60 -11.02 8.89
N LEU A 110 7.65 -9.75 9.31
CA LEU A 110 6.87 -8.68 8.69
C LEU A 110 7.23 -8.48 7.21
N ILE A 111 8.51 -8.44 6.86
CA ILE A 111 8.96 -8.36 5.45
C ILE A 111 8.39 -9.53 4.65
N GLY A 112 8.49 -10.75 5.20
CA GLY A 112 7.92 -11.94 4.59
C GLY A 112 6.41 -11.84 4.38
N LYS A 113 5.67 -11.39 5.40
CA LYS A 113 4.22 -11.15 5.34
C LYS A 113 3.86 -10.16 4.22
N ARG A 114 4.59 -9.05 4.11
CA ARG A 114 4.36 -8.00 3.12
C ARG A 114 4.60 -8.51 1.69
N LEU A 115 5.72 -9.20 1.46
CA LEU A 115 6.03 -9.81 0.15
C LEU A 115 5.00 -10.90 -0.23
N ALA A 116 4.61 -11.74 0.73
CA ALA A 116 3.62 -12.78 0.51
C ALA A 116 2.22 -12.22 0.23
N GLY A 117 1.83 -11.11 0.86
CA GLY A 117 0.57 -10.41 0.60
C GLY A 117 0.46 -9.95 -0.85
N VAL A 118 1.48 -9.23 -1.34
CA VAL A 118 1.53 -8.80 -2.75
C VAL A 118 1.58 -10.00 -3.70
N ALA A 119 2.36 -11.03 -3.39
CA ALA A 119 2.43 -12.25 -4.21
C ALA A 119 1.09 -12.98 -4.32
N THR A 120 0.37 -13.08 -3.20
CA THR A 120 -0.95 -13.71 -3.12
C THR A 120 -1.95 -12.94 -3.97
N PHE A 121 -1.98 -11.61 -3.83
CA PHE A 121 -2.87 -10.75 -4.62
C PHE A 121 -2.58 -10.89 -6.12
N LEU A 122 -1.32 -10.72 -6.55
CA LEU A 122 -0.93 -10.83 -7.96
C LEU A 122 -1.21 -12.21 -8.57
N SER A 123 -1.28 -13.26 -7.75
CA SER A 123 -1.65 -14.61 -8.18
C SER A 123 -3.17 -14.82 -8.33
N GLY A 124 -3.99 -13.84 -7.91
CA GLY A 124 -5.45 -13.92 -7.88
C GLY A 124 -6.02 -14.47 -6.58
N GLY A 125 -5.22 -14.52 -5.50
CA GLY A 125 -5.66 -14.98 -4.17
C GLY A 125 -6.49 -13.96 -3.40
N GLY A 126 -6.67 -12.75 -3.92
CA GLY A 126 -7.37 -11.65 -3.26
C GLY A 126 -6.55 -10.98 -2.16
N ILE A 127 -7.22 -10.14 -1.35
CA ILE A 127 -6.61 -9.45 -0.20
C ILE A 127 -6.84 -10.28 1.06
N THR A 128 -5.77 -10.63 1.78
CA THR A 128 -5.87 -11.36 3.04
C THR A 128 -6.70 -10.58 4.06
N GLY A 129 -7.74 -11.22 4.62
CA GLY A 129 -8.65 -10.57 5.56
C GLY A 129 -9.66 -9.60 4.93
N GLY A 130 -9.72 -9.51 3.60
CA GLY A 130 -10.72 -8.71 2.87
C GLY A 130 -12.09 -9.39 2.76
N SER A 131 -13.04 -8.72 2.09
CA SER A 131 -14.42 -9.22 1.89
C SER A 131 -14.54 -10.43 0.97
N GLY A 132 -13.46 -10.77 0.24
CA GLY A 132 -13.45 -11.78 -0.83
C GLY A 132 -13.79 -11.22 -2.21
N ASP A 133 -14.35 -10.01 -2.31
CA ASP A 133 -14.58 -9.32 -3.58
C ASP A 133 -13.28 -8.76 -4.16
N LEU A 134 -13.28 -8.41 -5.46
CA LEU A 134 -12.15 -7.69 -6.04
C LEU A 134 -12.15 -6.23 -5.53
N PRO A 135 -10.99 -5.68 -5.13
CA PRO A 135 -10.88 -4.27 -4.84
C PRO A 135 -11.14 -3.43 -6.10
N TYR A 136 -11.70 -2.24 -5.94
CA TYR A 136 -11.84 -1.33 -7.08
C TYR A 136 -10.50 -0.71 -7.49
N LEU A 137 -10.36 -0.41 -8.77
CA LEU A 137 -9.31 0.44 -9.31
C LEU A 137 -9.92 1.53 -10.18
N PHE A 138 -9.52 2.78 -9.91
CA PHE A 138 -9.95 3.97 -10.64
C PHE A 138 -8.77 4.65 -11.34
N CYS A 139 -9.03 5.30 -12.47
CA CYS A 139 -8.06 6.10 -13.25
C CYS A 139 -8.49 7.57 -13.29
N GLY A 140 -8.80 8.11 -12.12
CA GLY A 140 -9.14 9.50 -11.86
C GLY A 140 -9.77 9.62 -10.48
N ASP A 141 -10.13 10.82 -10.05
CA ASP A 141 -10.78 11.06 -8.75
C ASP A 141 -12.29 11.32 -8.83
N SER A 142 -12.85 11.34 -10.04
CA SER A 142 -14.28 11.60 -10.24
C SER A 142 -15.20 10.47 -9.75
N PHE A 143 -14.66 9.35 -9.26
CA PHE A 143 -15.40 8.32 -8.53
C PHE A 143 -15.88 8.79 -7.14
N ALA A 144 -15.21 9.82 -6.60
CA ALA A 144 -15.43 10.31 -5.25
C ALA A 144 -15.98 11.74 -5.29
N GLN A 145 -17.13 11.95 -4.65
CA GLN A 145 -17.76 13.27 -4.56
C GLN A 145 -17.52 13.88 -3.18
N LYS A 146 -16.86 15.03 -3.13
CA LYS A 146 -16.72 15.83 -1.91
C LYS A 146 -18.09 16.07 -1.26
N GLN A 147 -18.16 15.83 0.05
CA GLN A 147 -19.32 16.11 0.88
C GLN A 147 -18.99 17.18 1.93
N GLU A 148 -20.03 17.84 2.41
CA GLU A 148 -19.94 18.71 3.59
C GLU A 148 -20.27 17.91 4.83
N TRP A 149 -19.53 18.11 5.92
CA TRP A 149 -19.71 17.41 7.21
C TRP A 149 -21.14 17.43 7.76
N LYS A 150 -21.92 18.48 7.42
CA LYS A 150 -23.31 18.67 7.85
C LYS A 150 -24.36 18.01 6.94
N TYR A 151 -23.95 17.41 5.83
CA TYR A 151 -24.88 16.69 4.94
C TYR A 151 -25.31 15.37 5.55
N ALA A 152 -26.48 14.89 5.13
CA ALA A 152 -27.00 13.61 5.54
C ALA A 152 -25.98 12.51 5.21
N ALA A 153 -25.62 11.71 6.20
CA ALA A 153 -24.78 10.55 6.01
C ALA A 153 -25.53 9.49 5.20
N ILE A 154 -24.77 8.66 4.50
CA ILE A 154 -25.27 7.55 3.71
C ILE A 154 -24.88 6.25 4.42
N ASP A 155 -25.83 5.33 4.56
CA ASP A 155 -25.59 4.02 5.15
C ASP A 155 -25.00 3.03 4.13
N GLY A 156 -24.63 1.83 4.60
CA GLY A 156 -24.06 0.78 3.75
C GLY A 156 -25.00 0.26 2.65
N THR A 157 -26.27 0.65 2.65
CA THR A 157 -27.24 0.33 1.59
C THR A 157 -27.31 1.42 0.51
N GLY A 158 -26.67 2.56 0.73
CA GLY A 158 -26.73 3.73 -0.15
C GLY A 158 -27.88 4.68 0.19
N ALA A 159 -28.59 4.47 1.30
CA ALA A 159 -29.71 5.32 1.72
C ALA A 159 -29.25 6.40 2.72
N GLU A 160 -29.93 7.54 2.73
CA GLU A 160 -29.70 8.56 3.76
C GLU A 160 -30.09 8.03 5.16
N MET A 161 -29.24 8.31 6.15
CA MET A 161 -29.43 7.87 7.52
C MET A 161 -30.49 8.72 8.23
N VAL A 162 -31.74 8.27 8.22
CA VAL A 162 -32.90 9.00 8.80
C VAL A 162 -32.88 8.92 10.33
N LYS A 163 -32.77 10.08 10.99
CA LYS A 163 -32.76 10.21 12.45
C LYS A 163 -34.16 10.27 13.06
N GLU A 164 -35.07 10.99 12.40
CA GLU A 164 -36.45 11.16 12.88
C GLU A 164 -37.45 11.10 11.71
N ARG A 165 -38.66 10.64 12.02
CA ARG A 165 -39.80 10.60 11.09
C ARG A 165 -41.03 11.23 11.74
N ASP A 166 -41.89 11.84 10.94
CA ASP A 166 -43.21 12.29 11.37
C ASP A 166 -44.20 11.13 11.55
N ASP A 167 -45.41 11.43 12.03
CA ASP A 167 -46.49 10.45 12.25
C ASP A 167 -46.91 9.69 10.98
N ASN A 168 -46.58 10.21 9.78
CA ASN A 168 -46.85 9.58 8.49
C ASN A 168 -45.65 8.78 7.97
N GLY A 169 -44.57 8.67 8.74
CA GLY A 169 -43.35 7.96 8.38
C GLY A 169 -42.41 8.74 7.45
N LYS A 170 -42.64 10.04 7.19
CA LYS A 170 -41.76 10.85 6.35
C LYS A 170 -40.55 11.34 7.15
N PRO A 171 -39.33 11.32 6.59
CA PRO A 171 -38.16 11.86 7.27
C PRO A 171 -38.30 13.34 7.63
N THR A 172 -37.97 13.67 8.88
CA THR A 172 -37.93 15.06 9.40
C THR A 172 -36.53 15.49 9.82
N ALA A 173 -35.66 14.54 10.15
CA ALA A 173 -34.25 14.78 10.45
C ALA A 173 -33.37 13.62 9.97
N TYR A 174 -32.09 13.91 9.71
CA TYR A 174 -31.08 12.96 9.27
C TYR A 174 -29.86 13.04 10.17
N TYR A 175 -29.13 11.94 10.29
CA TYR A 175 -27.80 11.94 10.89
C TYR A 175 -26.82 12.61 9.93
N PRO A 176 -26.16 13.71 10.32
CA PRO A 176 -25.10 14.29 9.50
C PRO A 176 -23.81 13.46 9.59
N ILE A 177 -22.95 13.55 8.57
CA ILE A 177 -21.66 12.83 8.51
C ILE A 177 -20.85 13.03 9.79
N ASN A 178 -20.86 14.23 10.34
CA ASN A 178 -20.06 14.57 11.51
C ASN A 178 -20.55 13.92 12.83
N GLU A 179 -21.86 13.71 12.97
CA GLU A 179 -22.42 12.89 14.06
C GLU A 179 -22.12 11.39 13.86
N VAL A 180 -22.06 10.94 12.60
CA VAL A 180 -21.75 9.54 12.27
C VAL A 180 -20.27 9.23 12.45
N TYR A 181 -19.37 10.15 12.13
CA TYR A 181 -17.91 9.99 12.24
C TYR A 181 -17.28 11.00 13.24
N PRO A 182 -17.68 10.96 14.52
CA PRO A 182 -17.32 11.99 15.49
C PRO A 182 -15.83 12.00 15.84
N LYS A 183 -15.13 10.87 15.69
CA LYS A 183 -13.68 10.78 15.92
C LYS A 183 -12.91 11.55 14.84
N LEU A 184 -13.27 11.38 13.57
CA LEU A 184 -12.62 12.08 12.45
C LEU A 184 -12.92 13.58 12.49
N GLU A 185 -14.15 13.98 12.85
CA GLU A 185 -14.47 15.39 13.08
C GLU A 185 -13.64 15.95 14.25
N LYS A 186 -13.50 15.21 15.35
CA LYS A 186 -12.67 15.63 16.48
C LYS A 186 -11.20 15.80 16.06
N MET A 187 -10.61 14.84 15.34
CA MET A 187 -9.23 14.95 14.82
C MET A 187 -9.05 16.21 13.96
N LYS A 188 -10.06 16.54 13.16
CA LYS A 188 -10.09 17.78 12.38
C LYS A 188 -10.15 19.03 13.27
N LEU A 189 -11.02 19.06 14.28
CA LEU A 189 -11.16 20.22 15.16
C LEU A 189 -9.93 20.44 16.06
N ASP A 190 -9.43 19.36 16.65
CA ASP A 190 -8.26 19.39 17.53
C ASP A 190 -6.97 19.66 16.74
N GLY A 191 -6.99 19.39 15.43
CA GLY A 191 -5.84 19.52 14.57
C GLY A 191 -4.68 18.64 15.04
N GLU A 192 -5.00 17.46 15.60
CA GLU A 192 -3.99 16.49 16.03
C GLU A 192 -2.97 16.34 14.90
N LEU A 193 -1.70 16.56 15.23
CA LEU A 193 -0.63 16.61 14.25
C LEU A 193 -0.53 15.25 13.56
N ASP A 194 -0.73 15.24 12.24
CA ASP A 194 0.06 14.31 11.43
C ASP A 194 1.52 14.63 11.76
N PRO A 195 2.38 13.63 11.98
CA PRO A 195 3.81 13.82 12.10
C PRO A 195 4.42 14.67 10.96
N ASP A 196 3.74 14.78 9.81
CA ASP A 196 4.00 15.81 8.80
C ASP A 196 3.50 17.20 9.24
N GLU A 197 4.41 18.13 9.54
CA GLU A 197 4.06 19.52 9.85
C GLU A 197 3.31 20.25 8.71
N THR A 198 3.35 19.70 7.48
CA THR A 198 2.58 20.23 6.33
C THR A 198 1.15 19.67 6.25
N ASN A 199 0.84 18.62 6.99
CA ASN A 199 -0.45 17.95 7.00
C ASN A 199 -1.14 18.18 8.36
N THR A 200 -1.79 19.33 8.53
CA THR A 200 -2.65 19.48 9.70
C THR A 200 -3.95 18.72 9.44
N ASN A 201 -4.30 17.75 10.29
CA ASN A 201 -5.60 17.04 10.23
C ASN A 201 -6.83 17.98 10.26
N LYS A 202 -6.61 19.29 10.49
CA LYS A 202 -7.58 20.39 10.33
C LYS A 202 -8.34 20.42 9.01
N TYR A 203 -7.88 19.71 7.98
CA TYR A 203 -8.50 19.70 6.66
C TYR A 203 -9.10 18.36 6.21
N ILE A 204 -9.41 17.45 7.14
CA ILE A 204 -10.11 16.21 6.79
C ILE A 204 -11.43 16.54 6.09
N THR A 205 -11.57 16.02 4.87
CA THR A 205 -12.70 16.22 3.98
C THR A 205 -13.32 14.86 3.64
N PRO A 206 -14.64 14.67 3.84
CA PRO A 206 -15.32 13.45 3.44
C PRO A 206 -15.61 13.45 1.93
N PHE A 207 -15.37 12.32 1.29
CA PHE A 207 -15.71 12.06 -0.10
C PHE A 207 -16.61 10.81 -0.17
N LEU A 208 -17.82 10.97 -0.67
CA LEU A 208 -18.73 9.85 -0.92
C LEU A 208 -18.28 9.10 -2.17
N VAL A 209 -18.10 7.79 -2.05
CA VAL A 209 -17.84 6.87 -3.15
C VAL A 209 -19.09 6.05 -3.38
N SER A 210 -19.88 6.43 -4.38
CA SER A 210 -21.20 5.84 -4.63
C SER A 210 -21.12 4.34 -4.95
N GLN A 211 -20.08 3.89 -5.65
CA GLN A 211 -19.87 2.47 -5.98
C GLN A 211 -19.69 1.59 -4.74
N LEU A 212 -19.27 2.18 -3.62
CA LEU A 212 -18.99 1.50 -2.37
C LEU A 212 -20.04 1.79 -1.30
N ASN A 213 -21.03 2.67 -1.59
CA ASN A 213 -21.96 3.22 -0.60
C ASN A 213 -21.26 3.76 0.66
N GLY A 214 -20.05 4.28 0.52
CA GLY A 214 -19.16 4.57 1.64
C GLY A 214 -18.35 5.84 1.47
N TYR A 215 -17.59 6.19 2.50
CA TYR A 215 -16.80 7.42 2.54
C TYR A 215 -15.31 7.13 2.50
N VAL A 216 -14.57 7.97 1.77
CA VAL A 216 -13.14 8.13 1.90
C VAL A 216 -12.88 9.48 2.56
N PHE A 217 -11.98 9.51 3.53
CA PHE A 217 -11.59 10.74 4.21
C PHE A 217 -10.16 11.11 3.83
N ASP A 218 -9.95 12.34 3.36
CA ASP A 218 -8.64 12.84 2.96
C ASP A 218 -8.29 14.12 3.71
N ALA A 219 -7.07 14.19 4.25
CA ALA A 219 -6.59 15.29 5.09
C ALA A 219 -5.91 16.44 4.31
N SER A 220 -5.87 16.40 2.96
CA SER A 220 -5.15 17.41 2.17
C SER A 220 -5.83 18.77 2.09
N GLY A 221 -7.11 18.85 2.48
CA GLY A 221 -7.92 20.07 2.35
C GLY A 221 -8.26 20.48 0.93
N LYS A 222 -8.12 19.57 -0.02
CA LYS A 222 -8.45 19.81 -1.42
C LYS A 222 -9.90 19.47 -1.73
N ASP A 223 -10.40 20.04 -2.82
CA ASP A 223 -11.76 19.79 -3.30
C ASP A 223 -11.89 18.48 -4.06
N LYS A 224 -10.75 17.91 -4.51
CA LYS A 224 -10.67 16.63 -5.18
C LYS A 224 -9.47 15.82 -4.68
N LEU A 225 -9.54 14.51 -4.80
CA LEU A 225 -8.50 13.61 -4.29
C LEU A 225 -7.17 13.79 -5.04
N CYS A 226 -7.19 14.05 -6.36
CA CYS A 226 -5.97 14.20 -7.16
C CYS A 226 -5.37 15.62 -7.13
N ASP A 227 -6.03 16.59 -6.49
CA ASP A 227 -5.51 17.97 -6.38
C ASP A 227 -4.42 18.12 -5.30
N LYS A 228 -4.10 17.04 -4.56
CA LYS A 228 -2.96 17.02 -3.63
C LYS A 228 -1.66 17.12 -4.44
N PRO A 229 -0.78 18.12 -4.17
CA PRO A 229 0.46 18.27 -4.92
C PRO A 229 1.30 16.99 -4.91
N ASN A 230 1.82 16.61 -6.07
CA ASN A 230 2.65 15.42 -6.29
C ASN A 230 1.96 14.06 -6.04
N ARG A 231 0.65 14.02 -5.78
CA ARG A 231 -0.09 12.75 -5.73
C ARG A 231 -0.25 12.21 -7.15
N VAL A 232 0.29 11.03 -7.39
CA VAL A 232 0.15 10.30 -8.65
C VAL A 232 -0.80 9.12 -8.51
N ALA A 233 -0.84 8.49 -7.34
CA ALA A 233 -1.79 7.44 -6.98
C ALA A 233 -2.05 7.50 -5.48
N ALA A 234 -3.04 6.72 -5.04
CA ALA A 234 -3.21 6.38 -3.63
C ALA A 234 -4.12 5.16 -3.49
N THR A 235 -3.93 4.47 -2.37
CA THR A 235 -4.83 3.43 -1.89
C THR A 235 -5.65 3.97 -0.74
N SER A 236 -6.95 3.72 -0.75
CA SER A 236 -7.82 4.11 0.37
C SER A 236 -7.39 3.38 1.65
N ARG A 237 -7.60 4.01 2.80
CA ARG A 237 -7.50 3.28 4.08
C ARG A 237 -8.52 2.14 4.10
N ALA A 238 -8.20 1.07 4.82
CA ALA A 238 -9.15 -0.03 5.02
C ALA A 238 -10.31 0.47 5.90
N ASP A 239 -11.53 0.33 5.40
CA ASP A 239 -12.75 0.54 6.21
C ASP A 239 -13.30 -0.80 6.73
N THR A 240 -12.41 -1.78 6.95
CA THR A 240 -12.78 -3.12 7.42
C THR A 240 -13.37 -3.12 8.83
N ASN A 241 -13.25 -1.99 9.55
CA ASN A 241 -13.84 -1.77 10.86
C ASN A 241 -14.52 -0.38 10.96
N ALA A 242 -15.37 -0.02 9.99
CA ALA A 242 -16.11 1.25 9.97
C ALA A 242 -16.75 1.63 11.33
N GLY A 243 -17.23 0.63 12.09
CA GLY A 243 -17.81 0.84 13.42
C GLY A 243 -16.83 1.32 14.50
N THR A 244 -15.52 1.32 14.24
CA THR A 244 -14.51 1.86 15.17
C THR A 244 -14.30 3.35 15.01
N GLU A 245 -14.43 3.89 13.78
CA GLU A 245 -14.36 5.33 13.51
C GLU A 245 -15.73 6.00 13.65
N ALA A 246 -16.78 5.24 13.36
CA ALA A 246 -18.15 5.71 13.38
C ALA A 246 -18.84 5.51 14.73
N GLY A 247 -19.73 6.45 15.09
CA GLY A 247 -20.46 6.52 16.36
C GLY A 247 -21.53 5.44 16.56
N SER A 248 -21.74 4.56 15.57
CA SER A 248 -22.72 3.47 15.58
C SER A 248 -24.14 3.89 16.00
N PRO A 249 -24.82 4.79 15.24
CA PRO A 249 -26.22 5.08 15.48
C PRO A 249 -27.06 3.81 15.26
N GLU A 250 -28.00 3.55 16.16
CA GLU A 250 -28.81 2.32 16.15
C GLU A 250 -29.59 2.16 14.82
N GLY A 251 -29.63 0.93 14.30
CA GLY A 251 -30.46 0.59 13.14
C GLY A 251 -29.84 0.83 11.78
N PHE A 252 -28.57 1.27 11.71
CA PHE A 252 -27.86 1.48 10.45
C PHE A 252 -26.68 0.52 10.29
N THR A 253 -26.35 0.22 9.04
CA THR A 253 -25.13 -0.48 8.66
C THR A 253 -24.15 0.49 8.03
N TYR A 254 -22.86 0.19 8.15
CA TYR A 254 -21.81 0.89 7.42
C TYR A 254 -21.44 0.08 6.19
N ALA A 255 -21.05 0.76 5.12
CA ALA A 255 -20.43 0.07 4.01
C ALA A 255 -19.12 -0.55 4.49
N THR A 256 -18.93 -1.84 4.19
CA THR A 256 -17.67 -2.54 4.38
C THR A 256 -17.17 -2.91 3.01
N PHE A 257 -16.02 -2.37 2.61
CA PHE A 257 -15.42 -2.63 1.31
C PHE A 257 -13.92 -2.86 1.45
N ASN A 258 -13.35 -3.60 0.50
CA ASN A 258 -11.89 -3.69 0.38
C ASN A 258 -11.31 -2.32 0.06
N ARG A 259 -10.09 -2.06 0.54
CA ARG A 259 -9.29 -0.92 0.07
C ARG A 259 -9.33 -0.86 -1.47
N HIS A 260 -9.39 0.33 -2.03
CA HIS A 260 -9.34 0.53 -3.48
C HIS A 260 -8.15 1.40 -3.86
N VAL A 261 -7.68 1.24 -5.09
CA VAL A 261 -6.57 2.03 -5.65
C VAL A 261 -7.15 3.06 -6.61
N TYR A 262 -6.60 4.27 -6.62
CA TYR A 262 -6.88 5.22 -7.68
C TYR A 262 -5.60 5.88 -8.20
N PHE A 263 -5.56 6.09 -9.52
CA PHE A 263 -4.51 6.81 -10.21
C PHE A 263 -4.99 8.19 -10.62
N CYS A 264 -4.14 9.19 -10.45
CA CYS A 264 -4.30 10.52 -11.01
C CYS A 264 -3.67 10.56 -12.40
N ASP A 265 -4.09 11.51 -13.25
CA ASP A 265 -3.60 11.63 -14.64
C ASP A 265 -2.07 11.64 -14.75
N ALA A 266 -1.40 12.24 -13.76
CA ALA A 266 0.06 12.31 -13.70
C ALA A 266 0.75 10.93 -13.60
N ALA A 267 0.10 9.88 -13.07
CA ALA A 267 0.67 8.54 -12.99
C ALA A 267 0.93 7.90 -14.36
N PHE A 268 0.24 8.35 -15.40
CA PHE A 268 0.38 7.80 -16.76
C PHE A 268 1.41 8.57 -17.60
N THR A 269 2.05 9.60 -17.04
CA THR A 269 2.97 10.46 -17.78
C THR A 269 4.42 10.18 -17.38
N ALA A 270 5.18 9.59 -18.30
CA ALA A 270 6.61 9.35 -18.09
C ALA A 270 7.38 10.68 -17.97
N ASN A 271 8.26 10.76 -16.98
CA ASN A 271 9.17 11.87 -16.78
C ASN A 271 10.55 11.34 -16.35
N PRO A 272 11.35 10.85 -17.31
CA PRO A 272 12.63 10.21 -17.00
C PRO A 272 13.52 11.11 -16.14
N GLY A 273 14.00 10.57 -15.02
CA GLY A 273 14.81 11.30 -14.04
C GLY A 273 14.03 11.93 -12.89
N ALA A 274 12.69 11.85 -12.89
CA ALA A 274 11.84 12.02 -11.71
C ALA A 274 11.61 10.67 -11.00
N PRO A 275 11.14 10.66 -9.73
CA PRO A 275 10.62 9.46 -9.09
C PRO A 275 9.55 8.78 -9.97
N HIS A 276 9.66 7.47 -10.14
CA HIS A 276 8.75 6.64 -10.94
C HIS A 276 8.68 7.11 -12.40
N GLY A 277 9.79 7.64 -12.92
CA GLY A 277 9.79 8.44 -14.14
C GLY A 277 10.00 7.68 -15.45
N TYR A 278 10.56 6.47 -15.43
CA TYR A 278 10.76 5.69 -16.66
C TYR A 278 9.44 5.08 -17.16
N ALA A 279 9.23 5.08 -18.47
CA ALA A 279 8.01 4.51 -19.05
C ALA A 279 7.88 3.02 -18.77
N LYS A 280 8.99 2.27 -18.86
CA LYS A 280 9.04 0.82 -18.70
C LYS A 280 10.21 0.39 -17.83
N LEU A 281 10.03 -0.74 -17.15
CA LEU A 281 11.07 -1.37 -16.33
C LEU A 281 12.30 -1.75 -17.17
N ALA A 282 12.07 -2.27 -18.38
CA ALA A 282 13.14 -2.67 -19.31
C ALA A 282 14.04 -1.51 -19.76
N ASP A 283 13.52 -0.27 -19.75
CA ASP A 283 14.31 0.91 -20.16
C ASP A 283 15.44 1.19 -19.15
N ILE A 284 15.22 0.86 -17.87
CA ILE A 284 16.17 1.07 -16.78
C ILE A 284 17.38 0.14 -16.93
N ILE A 285 17.16 -1.10 -17.39
CA ILE A 285 18.22 -2.09 -17.55
C ILE A 285 18.90 -2.05 -18.93
N SER A 286 18.49 -1.14 -19.81
CA SER A 286 19.13 -0.99 -21.12
C SER A 286 20.59 -0.56 -20.98
N SER A 287 21.45 -0.96 -21.91
CA SER A 287 22.90 -0.62 -21.86
C SER A 287 23.18 0.88 -21.80
N THR A 288 22.27 1.72 -22.29
CA THR A 288 22.40 3.19 -22.27
C THR A 288 22.03 3.80 -20.91
N ASN A 289 21.11 3.18 -20.19
CA ASN A 289 20.57 3.73 -18.94
C ASN A 289 21.06 2.96 -17.69
N TYR A 290 21.69 1.80 -17.87
CA TYR A 290 22.14 0.94 -16.79
C TYR A 290 23.11 1.72 -15.86
N PRO A 291 22.95 1.62 -14.53
CA PRO A 291 23.85 2.29 -13.60
C PRO A 291 25.30 1.85 -13.83
N THR A 292 26.20 2.82 -14.00
CA THR A 292 27.63 2.53 -14.14
C THR A 292 28.21 2.18 -12.77
N ALA A 293 28.88 1.03 -12.66
CA ALA A 293 29.57 0.65 -11.44
C ALA A 293 30.56 1.76 -10.98
N GLY A 294 30.54 2.08 -9.68
CA GLY A 294 31.31 3.17 -9.08
C GLY A 294 30.70 4.58 -9.24
N ALA A 295 29.72 4.79 -10.13
CA ALA A 295 29.11 6.11 -10.35
C ALA A 295 27.99 6.41 -9.36
N GLN A 296 27.99 7.62 -8.79
CA GLN A 296 26.90 8.06 -7.93
C GLN A 296 25.59 8.16 -8.73
N THR A 297 24.63 7.30 -8.41
CA THR A 297 23.31 7.29 -9.04
C THR A 297 22.23 7.50 -7.98
N ASN A 298 21.25 8.36 -8.26
CA ASN A 298 20.09 8.54 -7.39
C ASN A 298 19.07 7.41 -7.65
N PRO A 299 18.81 6.51 -6.68
CA PRO A 299 17.89 5.39 -6.87
C PRO A 299 16.46 5.82 -7.22
N LEU A 300 16.03 7.01 -6.77
CA LEU A 300 14.73 7.59 -7.17
C LEU A 300 14.57 7.71 -8.68
N LYS A 301 15.69 7.87 -9.40
CA LYS A 301 15.66 8.02 -10.86
C LYS A 301 15.66 6.69 -11.59
N LEU A 302 15.79 5.56 -10.89
CA LEU A 302 15.89 4.23 -11.47
C LEU A 302 14.59 3.45 -11.28
N THR A 303 13.45 4.12 -11.30
CA THR A 303 12.13 3.50 -11.13
C THR A 303 11.23 3.84 -12.30
N SER A 304 10.37 2.90 -12.69
CA SER A 304 9.39 3.04 -13.77
C SER A 304 8.04 3.49 -13.25
N LEU A 305 7.13 3.89 -14.13
CA LEU A 305 5.75 4.23 -13.77
C LEU A 305 5.05 3.06 -13.06
N SER A 306 5.35 1.82 -13.45
CA SER A 306 4.85 0.60 -12.79
C SER A 306 5.25 0.48 -11.32
N ALA A 307 6.33 1.13 -10.88
CA ALA A 307 6.69 1.23 -9.47
C ALA A 307 5.59 1.94 -8.66
N THR A 308 4.80 2.81 -9.28
CA THR A 308 3.62 3.43 -8.65
C THR A 308 2.57 2.39 -8.32
N LEU A 309 2.16 1.56 -9.28
CA LEU A 309 1.23 0.47 -8.99
C LEU A 309 1.82 -0.50 -7.95
N TYR A 310 3.09 -0.87 -8.11
CA TYR A 310 3.76 -1.79 -7.20
C TYR A 310 3.79 -1.27 -5.75
N HIS A 311 4.04 0.04 -5.57
CA HIS A 311 3.90 0.74 -4.30
C HIS A 311 2.48 0.58 -3.74
N GLU A 312 1.45 0.89 -4.54
CA GLU A 312 0.06 0.80 -4.10
C GLU A 312 -0.37 -0.64 -3.76
N LEU A 313 0.21 -1.66 -4.39
CA LEU A 313 -0.08 -3.06 -4.04
C LEU A 313 0.33 -3.42 -2.60
N PHE A 314 1.41 -2.82 -2.09
CA PHE A 314 1.76 -2.98 -0.68
C PHE A 314 0.77 -2.27 0.24
N HIS A 315 0.20 -1.15 -0.19
CA HIS A 315 -0.86 -0.51 0.57
C HIS A 315 -2.14 -1.35 0.57
N LEU A 316 -2.50 -1.87 -0.60
CA LEU A 316 -3.69 -2.66 -0.83
C LEU A 316 -3.70 -3.95 -0.01
N THR A 317 -2.53 -4.59 0.12
CA THR A 317 -2.38 -5.89 0.78
C THR A 317 -2.03 -5.80 2.26
N ASP A 318 -1.91 -4.60 2.83
CA ASP A 318 -1.78 -4.43 4.27
C ASP A 318 -3.12 -4.63 4.99
N SER A 319 -3.35 -5.86 5.46
CA SER A 319 -4.55 -6.23 6.21
C SER A 319 -4.69 -5.48 7.53
N ASP A 320 -3.59 -4.99 8.10
CA ASP A 320 -3.54 -4.51 9.48
C ASP A 320 -3.83 -3.00 9.59
N GLY A 321 -3.93 -2.27 8.47
CA GLY A 321 -4.18 -0.82 8.55
C GLY A 321 -2.99 0.00 9.04
N SER A 322 -1.81 -0.60 9.07
CA SER A 322 -0.63 -0.11 9.78
C SER A 322 0.38 0.60 8.87
N ASP A 323 0.17 0.48 7.57
CA ASP A 323 0.95 1.12 6.52
C ASP A 323 0.71 2.64 6.43
N SER A 324 1.77 3.36 6.06
CA SER A 324 1.71 4.80 5.84
C SER A 324 2.81 5.22 4.86
N ASP A 325 2.47 6.13 3.96
CA ASP A 325 3.44 6.86 3.14
C ASP A 325 4.40 7.73 3.96
N GLY A 326 4.01 8.06 5.20
CA GLY A 326 4.70 8.99 6.09
C GLY A 326 5.28 10.21 5.37
N PRO A 327 4.47 11.01 4.63
CA PRO A 327 4.94 12.30 4.16
C PRO A 327 5.43 13.10 5.40
N GLY A 328 6.52 13.85 5.26
CA GLY A 328 7.21 14.49 6.40
C GLY A 328 8.01 13.54 7.34
N GLN A 329 7.81 12.22 7.28
CA GLN A 329 8.56 11.24 8.09
C GLN A 329 9.78 10.63 7.40
N GLY A 330 9.95 10.87 6.10
CA GLY A 330 11.15 10.50 5.34
C GLY A 330 11.12 9.11 4.70
N TYR A 331 9.95 8.49 4.57
CA TYR A 331 9.83 7.13 4.03
C TYR A 331 9.61 7.06 2.51
N TYR A 332 9.51 8.21 1.82
CA TYR A 332 9.32 8.25 0.36
C TYR A 332 10.61 8.56 -0.41
N LEU A 333 11.51 9.36 0.16
CA LEU A 333 12.76 9.72 -0.51
C LEU A 333 13.84 8.71 -0.14
N ALA A 334 14.48 8.11 -1.15
CA ALA A 334 15.58 7.15 -0.96
C ALA A 334 16.64 7.64 0.04
N LYS A 335 17.05 8.91 -0.03
CA LYS A 335 18.04 9.51 0.89
C LYS A 335 17.60 9.50 2.36
N ASP A 336 16.30 9.57 2.63
CA ASP A 336 15.74 9.68 3.97
C ASP A 336 15.45 8.27 4.51
N ILE A 337 14.94 7.37 3.67
CA ILE A 337 14.89 5.92 3.94
C ILE A 337 16.28 5.41 4.36
N MET A 338 17.31 5.67 3.56
CA MET A 338 18.68 5.25 3.85
C MET A 338 19.22 5.84 5.16
N LYS A 339 18.72 6.98 5.65
CA LYS A 339 19.12 7.49 6.97
C LYS A 339 18.33 6.82 8.09
N LEU A 340 17.05 6.53 7.85
CA LEU A 340 16.14 5.91 8.80
C LEU A 340 16.48 4.44 9.03
N SER A 341 16.95 3.72 8.02
CA SER A 341 17.44 2.34 8.12
C SER A 341 18.66 2.16 9.04
N TRP A 342 19.23 3.26 9.53
CA TRP A 342 20.34 3.27 10.49
C TRP A 342 19.92 3.78 11.87
N ASN A 343 18.62 4.06 12.08
CA ASN A 343 18.05 4.60 13.31
C ASN A 343 16.92 3.71 13.88
N SER A 344 16.48 4.02 15.10
CA SER A 344 15.53 3.21 15.91
C SER A 344 14.04 3.28 15.47
N ARG A 345 13.72 3.69 14.24
CA ARG A 345 12.33 3.77 13.72
C ARG A 345 11.99 2.62 12.76
N LEU A 346 12.42 1.42 13.13
CA LEU A 346 12.39 0.21 12.30
C LEU A 346 10.99 -0.15 11.79
N GLN A 347 9.99 -0.21 12.67
CA GLN A 347 8.66 -0.69 12.31
C GLN A 347 7.91 0.22 11.32
N ALA A 348 7.99 1.54 11.52
CA ALA A 348 7.34 2.49 10.60
C ALA A 348 7.95 2.43 9.19
N LEU A 349 9.27 2.21 9.08
CA LEU A 349 9.92 2.01 7.80
C LEU A 349 9.45 0.71 7.12
N LEU A 350 9.36 -0.39 7.87
CA LEU A 350 8.94 -1.70 7.34
C LEU A 350 7.46 -1.76 6.96
N ASN A 351 6.64 -0.84 7.47
CA ASN A 351 5.24 -0.69 7.05
C ASN A 351 5.07 0.24 5.85
N ALA A 352 6.06 1.06 5.51
CA ALA A 352 6.00 1.91 4.32
C ALA A 352 6.21 1.06 3.03
N PRO A 353 5.51 1.34 1.93
CA PRO A 353 5.72 0.62 0.66
C PRO A 353 7.04 0.94 -0.04
N GLU A 354 7.45 2.20 -0.05
CA GLU A 354 8.56 2.69 -0.87
C GLU A 354 9.91 1.99 -0.59
N PRO A 355 10.27 1.65 0.67
CA PRO A 355 11.42 0.78 0.95
C PRO A 355 11.43 -0.54 0.17
N TYR A 356 10.27 -1.17 0.02
CA TYR A 356 10.13 -2.40 -0.77
C TYR A 356 10.28 -2.12 -2.26
N VAL A 357 9.78 -0.99 -2.76
CA VAL A 357 9.99 -0.55 -4.15
C VAL A 357 11.48 -0.44 -4.45
N PHE A 358 12.25 0.28 -3.63
CA PHE A 358 13.70 0.42 -3.85
C PHE A 358 14.46 -0.91 -3.69
N PHE A 359 14.06 -1.73 -2.72
CA PHE A 359 14.63 -3.06 -2.54
C PHE A 359 14.41 -3.94 -3.78
N SER A 360 13.17 -4.06 -4.24
CA SER A 360 12.77 -4.86 -5.41
C SER A 360 13.44 -4.34 -6.69
N MET A 361 13.49 -3.03 -6.89
CA MET A 361 14.15 -2.41 -8.03
C MET A 361 15.66 -2.64 -8.03
N GLY A 362 16.32 -2.50 -6.87
CA GLY A 362 17.73 -2.83 -6.74
C GLY A 362 18.01 -4.31 -7.05
N ALA A 363 17.12 -5.21 -6.60
CA ALA A 363 17.25 -6.64 -6.85
C ALA A 363 17.09 -6.95 -8.34
N TYR A 364 16.11 -6.32 -8.98
CA TYR A 364 15.85 -6.46 -10.41
C TYR A 364 17.04 -5.99 -11.25
N ILE A 365 17.59 -4.81 -10.95
CA ILE A 365 18.76 -4.25 -11.65
C ILE A 365 19.97 -5.18 -11.51
N LEU A 366 20.23 -5.70 -10.31
CA LEU A 366 21.33 -6.63 -10.06
C LEU A 366 21.16 -7.93 -10.87
N GLN A 367 19.96 -8.51 -10.85
CA GLN A 367 19.66 -9.80 -11.49
C GLN A 367 19.60 -9.70 -13.03
N ASN A 368 19.33 -8.51 -13.58
CA ASN A 368 19.20 -8.27 -15.02
C ASN A 368 20.30 -7.36 -15.57
N SER A 369 21.52 -7.46 -15.03
CA SER A 369 22.68 -6.73 -15.57
C SER A 369 22.92 -7.09 -17.03
N PRO A 370 23.10 -6.10 -17.93
CA PRO A 370 23.61 -6.36 -19.26
C PRO A 370 24.93 -7.13 -19.21
N SER A 371 25.14 -8.05 -20.16
CA SER A 371 26.34 -8.89 -20.22
C SER A 371 27.65 -8.09 -20.36
N THR A 372 27.56 -6.84 -20.81
CA THR A 372 28.68 -5.92 -20.99
C THR A 372 28.91 -4.99 -19.79
N ALA A 373 28.06 -5.06 -18.76
CA ALA A 373 28.11 -4.19 -17.59
C ALA A 373 28.48 -4.98 -16.33
N THR A 374 29.21 -4.32 -15.42
CA THR A 374 29.40 -4.81 -14.06
C THR A 374 28.14 -4.48 -13.25
N PRO A 375 27.50 -5.47 -12.58
CA PRO A 375 26.31 -5.21 -11.78
C PRO A 375 26.60 -4.24 -10.62
N PRO A 376 25.72 -3.25 -10.35
CA PRO A 376 25.92 -2.32 -9.24
C PRO A 376 25.57 -3.00 -7.91
N VAL A 377 26.33 -2.69 -6.87
CA VAL A 377 25.99 -3.03 -5.49
C VAL A 377 25.63 -1.75 -4.74
N PHE A 378 24.49 -1.75 -4.04
CA PHE A 378 23.96 -0.58 -3.34
C PHE A 378 24.47 -0.54 -1.88
N PHE A 379 25.22 0.50 -1.49
CA PHE A 379 25.68 0.74 -0.11
C PHE A 379 25.26 2.13 0.41
N GLY A 380 25.35 2.34 1.74
CA GLY A 380 24.82 3.48 2.52
C GLY A 380 25.18 4.92 2.09
N PRO A 381 24.61 5.95 2.74
CA PRO A 381 24.51 7.30 2.17
C PRO A 381 25.80 8.17 2.25
N PRO A 382 25.92 9.20 1.37
CA PRO A 382 25.00 9.53 0.28
C PRO A 382 25.65 9.24 -1.07
N GLY A 383 25.51 8.02 -1.59
CA GLY A 383 25.75 7.73 -3.01
C GLY A 383 26.82 6.69 -3.34
N TRP A 384 26.97 5.64 -2.54
CA TRP A 384 28.03 4.67 -2.79
C TRP A 384 27.57 3.48 -3.63
N ILE A 385 28.31 3.31 -4.72
CA ILE A 385 28.62 2.03 -5.33
C ILE A 385 30.03 1.64 -4.86
N LEU A 386 30.28 0.36 -4.59
CA LEU A 386 31.62 -0.24 -4.57
C LEU A 386 31.79 -1.18 -5.77
N ALA A 387 33.03 -1.26 -6.23
CA ALA A 387 33.58 -1.78 -7.49
C ALA A 387 32.97 -3.05 -8.09
#